data_AF-A0A6P1YMV9-F1
#
_entry.id   AF-A0A6P1YMV9-F1
#
_cell.length_a   1.000
_cell.length_b   1.000
_cell.length_c   1.000
_cell.angle_alpha   90.00
_cell.angle_beta   90.00
_cell.angle_gamma   90.00
#
_symmetry.space_group_name_H-M   'P 1'
#
loop_
_entity.id
_entity.type
_entity.pdbx_description
1 polymer ?
#
loop_
_entity_poly.entity_id
_entity_poly.type
_entity_poly.pdbx_seq_one_letter_code
_entity_poly.pdbx_strand_id
1 'polypeptide(L)' 'MKAHRKRRRERTISLDEVITASRQLALMDASLSVQGYARASGRLYPCRDGTYTARVVWRHRAAGLSIAGTAQGLRLA' A
#
# COMPACT_ATOMS: atom_id res chain seq x y z
N MET A 1 7.21 -40.21 7.90
CA MET A 1 6.49 -39.34 6.93
C MET A 1 6.92 -37.89 7.16
N LYS A 2 7.65 -37.27 6.23
CA LYS A 2 8.06 -35.86 6.34
C LYS A 2 6.98 -35.00 5.69
N ALA A 3 6.22 -34.26 6.51
CA ALA A 3 5.21 -33.33 6.00
C ALA A 3 5.90 -32.20 5.23
N HIS A 4 5.82 -32.23 3.89
CA HIS A 4 6.18 -31.11 3.04
C HIS A 4 5.21 -29.96 3.31
N ARG A 5 5.55 -29.08 4.25
CA ARG A 5 4.82 -27.84 4.50
C ARG A 5 4.96 -26.96 3.26
N LYS A 6 3.97 -27.01 2.37
CA LYS A 6 3.83 -26.18 1.16
C LYS A 6 4.15 -24.74 1.57
N ARG A 7 5.31 -24.21 1.16
CA ARG A 7 5.62 -22.78 1.31
C ARG A 7 4.51 -22.02 0.58
N ARG A 8 3.65 -21.35 1.35
CA ARG A 8 2.64 -20.44 0.83
C ARG A 8 3.42 -19.43 -0.02
N ARG A 9 3.18 -19.39 -1.34
CA ARG A 9 3.81 -18.39 -2.22
C ARG A 9 3.55 -17.03 -1.57
N GLU A 10 4.61 -16.35 -1.17
CA GLU A 10 4.53 -14.98 -0.67
C GLU A 10 3.99 -14.14 -1.82
N ARG A 11 2.69 -13.83 -1.75
CA ARG A 11 2.06 -13.00 -2.77
C ARG A 11 2.61 -11.59 -2.60
N THR A 12 3.38 -11.14 -3.58
CA THR A 12 3.79 -9.74 -3.67
C THR A 12 2.55 -8.91 -4.03
N ILE A 13 2.05 -8.13 -3.07
CA ILE A 13 0.98 -7.16 -3.32
C ILE A 13 1.64 -5.89 -3.88
N SER A 14 1.17 -5.43 -5.04
CA SER A 14 1.70 -4.22 -5.66
C SER A 14 1.20 -2.97 -4.93
N LEU A 15 1.96 -1.88 -5.00
CA LEU A 15 1.52 -0.61 -4.43
C LEU A 15 0.25 -0.07 -5.10
N ASP A 16 0.07 -0.40 -6.38
CA ASP A 16 -1.10 -0.03 -7.17
C ASP A 16 -2.36 -0.74 -6.67
N GLU A 17 -2.24 -2.03 -6.32
CA GLU A 17 -3.34 -2.79 -5.70
C GLU A 17 -3.75 -2.14 -4.36
N VAL A 18 -2.76 -1.71 -3.56
CA VAL A 18 -3.03 -1.04 -2.27
C VAL A 18 -3.73 0.31 -2.45
N ILE A 19 -3.29 1.12 -3.42
CA ILE A 19 -3.84 2.45 -3.68
C ILE A 19 -5.28 2.33 -4.23
N THR A 20 -5.51 1.40 -5.15
CA THR A 20 -6.84 1.20 -5.76
C THR A 20 -7.85 0.58 -4.80
N ALA A 21 -7.40 -0.18 -3.78
CA ALA A 21 -8.25 -0.74 -2.74
C ALA A 21 -8.87 0.31 -1.79
N SER A 22 -8.41 1.57 -1.83
CA SER A 22 -8.98 2.65 -1.02
C SER A 22 -9.27 3.89 -1.86
N ARG A 23 -10.53 4.32 -1.86
CA ARG A 23 -10.91 5.60 -2.50
C ARG A 23 -10.11 6.78 -1.96
N GLN A 24 -9.81 6.79 -0.66
CA GLN A 24 -9.01 7.85 -0.04
C GLN A 24 -7.58 7.85 -0.58
N LEU A 25 -6.92 6.69 -0.63
CA LEU A 25 -5.55 6.59 -1.15
C LEU A 25 -5.50 6.91 -2.65
N ALA A 26 -6.49 6.49 -3.44
CA ALA A 26 -6.59 6.81 -4.85
C ALA A 26 -6.75 8.33 -5.09
N LEU A 27 -7.58 9.01 -4.30
CA LEU A 27 -7.74 10.48 -4.38
C LEU A 27 -6.46 11.21 -3.96
N MET A 28 -5.80 10.76 -2.90
CA MET A 28 -4.51 11.31 -2.48
C MET A 28 -3.45 11.11 -3.57
N ASP A 29 -3.37 9.90 -4.15
CA ASP A 29 -2.41 9.58 -5.19
C ASP A 29 -2.60 10.45 -6.44
N ALA A 30 -3.84 10.61 -6.91
CA ALA A 30 -4.15 11.50 -8.03
C ALA A 30 -3.77 12.96 -7.73
N SER A 31 -4.15 13.48 -6.56
CA SER A 31 -3.84 14.86 -6.15
C SER A 31 -2.34 15.12 -6.00
N LEU A 32 -1.62 14.19 -5.39
CA LEU A 32 -0.19 14.30 -5.14
C LEU A 32 0.62 14.11 -6.43
N SER A 33 0.17 13.26 -7.34
CA SER A 33 0.79 13.08 -8.66
C SER A 33 0.74 14.37 -9.48
N VAL A 34 -0.39 15.09 -9.48
CA VAL A 34 -0.51 16.41 -10.14
C VAL A 34 0.45 17.45 -9.52
N GLN A 35 0.74 17.33 -8.23
CA GLN A 35 1.69 18.18 -7.51
C GLN A 35 3.16 17.73 -7.66
N GLY A 36 3.46 16.75 -8.50
CA GLY A 36 4.82 16.28 -8.75
C GLY A 36 5.38 15.30 -7.71
N TYR A 37 4.56 14.78 -6.81
CA TYR A 37 4.98 13.73 -5.90
C TYR A 37 4.94 12.36 -6.59
N ALA A 38 5.94 11.52 -6.28
CA ALA A 38 5.99 10.13 -6.74
C ALA A 38 5.73 9.16 -5.58
N ARG A 39 5.08 8.03 -5.88
CA ARG A 39 4.94 6.90 -4.94
C ARG A 39 6.33 6.42 -4.52
N ALA A 40 6.62 6.43 -3.22
CA ALA A 40 7.95 6.12 -2.69
C ALA A 40 8.00 4.76 -1.97
N SER A 41 6.99 4.45 -1.16
CA SER A 41 6.90 3.15 -0.47
C SER A 41 5.47 2.86 -0.01
N GLY A 42 5.18 1.59 0.24
CA GLY A 42 3.96 1.16 0.92
C GLY A 42 4.26 0.08 1.95
N ARG A 43 3.52 0.09 3.06
CA ARG A 43 3.54 -0.97 4.08
C ARG A 43 2.12 -1.43 4.35
N LEU A 44 1.95 -2.74 4.50
CA LEU A 44 0.70 -3.38 4.85
C LEU A 44 0.82 -4.02 6.23
N TYR A 45 -0.22 -3.84 7.04
CA TYR A 45 -0.35 -4.41 8.36
C TYR A 45 -1.61 -5.28 8.36
N PRO A 46 -1.49 -6.61 8.48
CA PRO A 46 -2.65 -7.48 8.55
C PRO A 46 -3.40 -7.27 9.87
N CYS A 47 -4.73 -7.24 9.79
CA CYS A 47 -5.63 -7.16 10.93
C CYS A 47 -6.23 -8.55 11.24
N ARG A 48 -6.71 -8.75 12.47
CA ARG A 48 -7.27 -10.06 12.93
C ARG A 48 -8.55 -10.46 12.18
N ASP A 49 -9.28 -9.48 11.64
CA ASP A 49 -10.52 -9.64 10.90
C ASP A 49 -10.31 -10.02 9.42
N GLY A 50 -9.05 -10.23 9.01
CA GLY A 50 -8.70 -10.54 7.62
C GLY A 50 -8.58 -9.32 6.70
N THR A 51 -8.75 -8.10 7.23
CA THR A 51 -8.47 -6.86 6.50
C THR A 51 -7.01 -6.43 6.65
N TYR A 52 -6.63 -5.38 5.92
CA TYR A 52 -5.32 -4.76 6.00
C TYR A 52 -5.42 -3.27 6.34
N THR A 53 -4.45 -2.78 7.10
CA THR A 53 -4.14 -1.35 7.16
C THR A 53 -2.95 -1.06 6.27
N ALA A 54 -3.08 -0.14 5.33
CA ALA A 54 -1.98 0.33 4.50
C ALA A 54 -1.46 1.68 4.98
N ARG A 55 -0.15 1.86 4.87
CA ARG A 55 0.52 3.16 4.90
C ARG A 55 1.28 3.33 3.60
N VAL A 56 0.96 4.37 2.84
CA VAL A 56 1.62 4.74 1.59
C VAL A 56 2.35 6.06 1.79
N VAL A 57 3.56 6.17 1.22
CA VAL A 57 4.38 7.38 1.27
C VAL A 57 4.62 7.87 -0.15
N TRP A 58 4.40 9.15 -0.37
CA TRP A 58 4.75 9.88 -1.59
C TRP A 58 5.87 10.86 -1.31
N ARG A 59 6.79 11.03 -2.26
CA ARG A 59 7.96 11.90 -2.12
C ARG A 59 8.07 12.84 -3.31
N HIS A 60 8.27 14.13 -3.02
CA HIS A 60 8.62 15.14 -4.01
C HIS A 60 10.15 15.30 -4.02
N ARG A 61 10.83 14.68 -4.98
CA ARG A 61 12.31 14.60 -4.97
C ARG A 61 12.97 15.98 -5.06
N ALA A 62 12.45 16.86 -5.90
CA ALA A 62 13.01 18.19 -6.09
C ALA A 62 12.86 19.11 -4.86
N ALA A 63 11.86 18.86 -4.00
CA ALA A 63 11.60 19.67 -2.81
C ALA A 63 12.07 18.99 -1.51
N GLY A 64 12.53 17.73 -1.58
CA GLY A 64 12.88 16.95 -0.41
C GLY A 64 11.71 16.59 0.52
N LEU A 65 10.46 16.84 0.11
CA LEU A 65 9.27 16.64 0.94
C LEU A 65 8.70 15.23 0.82
N SER A 66 8.07 14.74 1.89
CA SER A 66 7.35 13.46 1.91
C SER A 66 5.99 13.60 2.59
N ILE A 67 4.97 12.96 2.01
CA ILE A 67 3.61 12.90 2.54
C ILE A 67 3.24 11.43 2.73
N ALA A 68 2.61 11.11 3.86
CA ALA A 68 2.13 9.76 4.15
C ALA A 68 0.61 9.74 4.29
N GLY A 69 -0.01 8.72 3.73
CA GLY A 69 -1.44 8.44 3.84
C GLY A 69 -1.66 7.04 4.40
N THR A 70 -2.67 6.90 5.25
CA THR A 70 -3.03 5.63 5.89
C THR A 70 -4.48 5.32 5.60
N ALA A 71 -4.78 4.06 5.26
CA ALA A 71 -6.15 3.57 5.12
C ALA A 71 -6.29 2.21 5.83
N GLN A 72 -7.43 2.00 6.49
CA GLN A 72 -7.74 0.80 7.25
C GLN A 72 -8.89 0.02 6.58
N GLY A 73 -9.08 -1.23 6.98
CA GLY A 73 -10.19 -2.06 6.48
C GLY A 73 -10.04 -2.48 5.01
N LEU A 74 -8.82 -2.46 4.46
CA LEU A 74 -8.57 -2.79 3.06
C LEU A 74 -8.75 -4.29 2.83
N ARG A 75 -9.48 -4.62 1.78
CA ARG A 75 -9.60 -5.99 1.25
C ARG A 75 -8.82 -6.04 -0.04
N LEU A 76 -7.72 -6.80 -0.03
CA LEU A 76 -6.80 -6.97 -1.14
C LEU A 76 -7.12 -8.34 -1.76
N ALA A 77 -7.45 -8.36 -3.06
CA ALA A 77 -8.16 -9.46 -3.71
C ALA A 77 -7.20 -10.48 -4.31
#